data_AF-A0A940A474-F1
#
_entry.id   AF-A0A940A474-F1
#
_cell.length_a   1.000
_cell.length_b   1.000
_cell.length_c   1.000
_cell.angle_alpha   90.00
_cell.angle_beta   90.00
_cell.angle_gamma   90.00
#
_symmetry.space_group_name_H-M   'P 1'
#
loop_
_entity.id
_entity.type
_entity.pdbx_description
1 polymer ?
#
loop_
_entity_poly.entity_id
_entity_poly.type
_entity_poly.pdbx_seq_one_letter_code
_entity_poly.pdbx_strand_id
1 'polypeptide(L)'
;MNPSMILVLAFNIISLAALLYTILAPFKGDLAKYRKYLIASAAVYFSGTVLISVIVIVAKKIPLLFAVISESLILFIFAVVMFVLVKSIKTIQELSEDAKAGKLRSAEQVKAEDEAFWGPEDKEEEVEE
;
A
#
# COMPACT_ATOMS: atom_id res chain seq x y z
N MET A 1 -20.42 30.61 12.63
CA MET A 1 -19.75 29.43 12.01
C MET A 1 -20.80 28.34 11.90
N ASN A 2 -21.07 27.81 10.70
CA ASN A 2 -22.12 26.79 10.55
C ASN A 2 -21.71 25.51 11.30
N PRO A 3 -22.63 24.83 12.00
CA PRO A 3 -22.31 23.60 12.75
C PRO A 3 -21.70 22.51 11.86
N SER A 4 -22.12 22.44 10.59
CA SER A 4 -21.56 21.57 9.57
C SER A 4 -20.08 21.86 9.29
N MET A 5 -19.65 23.13 9.35
CA MET A 5 -18.26 23.53 9.11
C MET A 5 -17.36 23.09 10.27
N ILE A 6 -17.86 23.11 11.50
CA ILE A 6 -17.14 22.65 12.70
C ILE A 6 -16.91 21.14 12.65
N LEU A 7 -17.93 20.36 12.30
CA LEU A 7 -17.83 18.90 12.16
C LEU A 7 -16.80 18.50 11.11
N VAL A 8 -16.77 19.19 9.97
CA VAL A 8 -15.80 18.90 8.91
C VAL A 8 -14.39 19.27 9.31
N LEU A 9 -14.20 20.42 9.98
CA LEU A 9 -12.88 20.82 10.49
C LEU A 9 -12.36 19.82 11.53
N ALA A 10 -13.23 19.36 12.43
CA ALA A 10 -12.89 18.34 13.43
C ALA A 10 -12.53 17.00 12.78
N PHE A 11 -13.30 16.55 11.78
CA PHE A 11 -13.01 15.33 11.02
C PHE A 11 -11.66 15.42 10.31
N ASN A 12 -11.37 16.55 9.67
CA ASN A 12 -10.12 16.78 8.96
C ASN A 12 -8.91 16.80 9.92
N ILE A 13 -9.03 17.44 11.08
CA ILE A 13 -8.00 17.39 12.14
C ILE A 13 -7.76 15.96 12.64
N ILE A 14 -8.84 15.18 12.85
CA ILE A 14 -8.73 13.77 13.29
C ILE A 14 -8.07 12.91 12.20
N SER A 15 -8.44 13.13 10.94
CA SER A 15 -7.86 12.47 9.76
C SER A 15 -6.34 12.74 9.66
N LEU A 16 -5.93 14.01 9.77
CA LEU A 16 -4.52 14.39 9.81
C LEU A 16 -3.79 13.77 11.01
N ALA A 17 -4.41 13.77 12.20
CA ALA A 17 -3.83 13.17 13.39
C ALA A 17 -3.64 11.66 13.23
N ALA A 18 -4.59 10.95 12.62
CA ALA A 18 -4.48 9.52 12.34
C ALA A 18 -3.37 9.20 11.31
N LEU A 19 -3.22 10.04 10.27
CA LEU A 19 -2.13 9.93 9.30
C LEU A 19 -0.76 10.23 9.93
N LEU A 20 -0.66 11.26 10.77
CA LEU A 20 0.56 11.56 11.52
C LEU A 20 0.90 10.47 12.52
N TYR A 21 -0.11 9.91 13.20
CA TYR A 21 0.09 8.78 14.10
C TYR A 21 0.65 7.57 13.35
N THR A 22 0.16 7.25 12.15
CA THR A 22 0.71 6.13 11.37
C THR A 22 2.15 6.36 10.89
N ILE A 23 2.58 7.61 10.71
CA ILE A 23 3.98 7.96 10.38
C ILE A 23 4.88 7.90 11.62
N LEU A 24 4.40 8.42 12.75
CA LEU A 24 5.19 8.61 13.98
C LEU A 24 5.12 7.39 14.92
N ALA A 25 4.12 6.52 14.78
CA ALA A 25 3.95 5.36 15.63
C ALA A 25 5.16 4.43 15.55
N PRO A 26 5.67 3.96 16.69
CA PRO A 26 6.73 2.97 16.71
C PRO A 26 6.17 1.64 16.18
N PHE A 27 6.50 1.30 14.93
CA PHE A 27 6.28 -0.04 14.41
C PHE A 27 7.17 -1.02 15.18
N LYS A 28 6.55 -1.96 15.90
CA LYS A 28 7.23 -3.03 16.64
C LYS A 28 7.22 -4.33 15.82
N GLY A 29 8.21 -5.19 16.03
CA GLY A 29 8.33 -6.49 15.34
C GLY A 29 8.83 -6.38 13.90
N ASP A 30 8.55 -7.40 13.07
CA ASP A 30 9.08 -7.47 11.69
C ASP A 30 8.54 -6.40 10.74
N LEU A 31 7.46 -5.70 11.09
CA LEU A 31 7.00 -4.50 10.37
C LEU A 31 8.00 -3.34 10.47
N ALA A 32 8.88 -3.33 11.47
CA ALA A 32 9.92 -2.32 11.61
C ALA A 32 10.92 -2.34 10.45
N LYS A 33 11.20 -3.52 9.85
CA LYS A 33 12.07 -3.65 8.67
C LYS A 33 11.47 -2.94 7.45
N TYR A 34 10.15 -2.94 7.34
CA TYR A 34 9.40 -2.34 6.22
C TYR A 34 8.85 -0.95 6.55
N ARG A 35 9.23 -0.37 7.70
CA ARG A 35 8.77 0.94 8.18
C ARG A 35 8.93 2.05 7.15
N LYS A 36 10.03 2.04 6.38
CA LYS A 36 10.27 3.05 5.33
C LYS A 36 9.18 3.06 4.27
N TYR A 37 8.68 1.89 3.86
CA TYR A 37 7.61 1.77 2.86
C TYR A 37 6.27 2.23 3.43
N LEU A 38 5.95 1.83 4.66
CA LEU A 38 4.71 2.25 5.33
C LEU A 38 4.67 3.77 5.54
N ILE A 39 5.78 4.36 5.96
CA ILE A 39 5.92 5.82 6.10
C ILE A 39 5.82 6.52 4.74
N ALA A 40 6.50 6.01 3.71
CA ALA A 40 6.45 6.60 2.37
C ALA A 40 5.01 6.61 1.83
N SER A 41 4.28 5.51 1.99
CA SER A 41 2.86 5.46 1.63
C SER A 41 2.05 6.48 2.45
N ALA A 42 2.15 6.48 3.78
CA ALA A 42 1.42 7.43 4.62
C ALA A 42 1.74 8.91 4.30
N ALA A 43 2.99 9.23 3.94
CA ALA A 43 3.40 10.58 3.53
C ALA A 43 2.74 11.03 2.22
N VAL A 44 2.56 10.12 1.25
CA VAL A 44 1.84 10.42 0.00
C VAL A 44 0.38 10.79 0.29
N TYR A 45 -0.31 10.01 1.13
CA TYR A 45 -1.69 10.31 1.51
C TYR A 45 -1.80 11.59 2.35
N PHE A 46 -0.85 11.81 3.27
CA PHE A 46 -0.76 13.06 4.02
C PHE A 46 -0.63 14.28 3.11
N SER A 47 0.22 14.20 2.08
CA SER A 47 0.35 15.28 1.08
C SER A 47 -0.96 15.56 0.35
N GLY A 48 -1.74 14.52 0.01
CA GLY A 48 -3.06 14.67 -0.62
C GLY A 48 -4.07 15.35 0.29
N THR A 49 -4.13 14.95 1.57
CA THR A 49 -5.03 15.53 2.58
C THR A 49 -4.69 17.01 2.84
N VAL A 50 -3.40 17.35 2.93
CA VAL A 50 -2.95 18.74 3.08
C VAL A 50 -3.33 19.57 1.85
N LEU A 51 -3.14 19.03 0.64
CA LEU A 51 -3.49 19.72 -0.60
C LEU A 51 -5.00 20.03 -0.66
N ILE A 52 -5.86 19.07 -0.33
CA ILE A 52 -7.32 19.29 -0.28
C ILE A 52 -7.66 20.36 0.75
N SER A 53 -7.04 20.30 1.94
CA SER A 53 -7.29 21.27 3.00
C SER A 53 -6.94 22.69 2.57
N VAL A 54 -5.80 22.87 1.87
CA VAL A 54 -5.40 24.16 1.29
C VAL A 54 -6.39 24.61 0.22
N ILE A 55 -6.80 23.72 -0.69
CA ILE A 55 -7.77 24.02 -1.75
C ILE A 55 -9.10 24.47 -1.15
N VAL A 56 -9.59 23.83 -0.09
CA VAL A 56 -10.84 24.20 0.60
C VAL A 56 -10.75 25.59 1.24
N ILE A 57 -9.60 25.94 1.81
CA ILE A 57 -9.37 27.25 2.44
C ILE A 57 -9.26 28.35 1.39
N VAL A 58 -8.53 28.10 0.30
CA VAL A 58 -8.24 29.10 -0.76
C VAL A 58 -9.43 29.28 -1.69
N ALA A 59 -10.05 28.18 -2.13
CA ALA A 59 -11.21 28.21 -3.02
C ALA A 59 -12.50 28.36 -2.19
N LYS A 60 -12.79 29.59 -1.79
CA LYS A 60 -13.95 30.00 -0.95
C LYS A 60 -15.34 29.57 -1.46
N LYS A 61 -15.45 28.94 -2.64
CA LYS A 61 -16.71 28.49 -3.25
C LYS A 61 -16.83 26.97 -3.41
N ILE A 62 -15.87 26.18 -2.92
CA ILE A 62 -16.00 24.73 -3.00
C ILE A 62 -17.06 24.26 -1.99
N PRO A 63 -18.06 23.47 -2.43
CA PRO A 63 -19.03 22.90 -1.53
C PRO A 63 -18.32 22.04 -0.47
N LEU A 64 -18.58 22.29 0.81
CA LEU A 64 -18.01 21.55 1.93
C LEU A 64 -18.21 20.03 1.79
N LEU A 65 -19.33 19.62 1.17
CA LEU A 65 -19.64 18.22 0.86
C LEU A 65 -18.56 17.56 -0.02
N PHE A 66 -18.00 18.30 -0.98
CA PHE A 66 -16.96 17.81 -1.88
C PHE A 66 -15.65 17.52 -1.13
N ALA A 67 -15.30 18.37 -0.17
CA ALA A 67 -14.13 18.17 0.69
C ALA A 67 -14.26 16.88 1.50
N VAL A 68 -15.41 16.69 2.15
CA VAL A 68 -15.70 15.50 2.97
C VAL A 68 -15.64 14.21 2.15
N ILE A 69 -16.27 14.21 0.97
CA ILE A 69 -16.26 13.03 0.08
C ILE A 69 -14.83 12.74 -0.38
N SER A 70 -14.10 13.75 -0.83
CA SER A 70 -12.71 13.59 -1.31
C SER A 70 -11.80 13.05 -0.22
N GLU A 71 -11.93 13.58 0.98
CA GLU A 71 -11.11 13.19 2.13
C GLU A 71 -11.44 11.77 2.62
N SER A 72 -12.74 11.42 2.64
CA SER A 72 -13.19 10.06 2.94
C SER A 72 -12.66 9.06 1.90
N LEU A 73 -12.65 9.43 0.61
CA LEU A 73 -12.14 8.59 -0.47
C LEU A 73 -10.63 8.34 -0.32
N ILE A 74 -9.86 9.38 0.01
CA ILE A 74 -8.41 9.28 0.25
C ILE A 74 -8.12 8.36 1.44
N LEU A 75 -8.85 8.52 2.55
CA LEU A 75 -8.70 7.65 3.71
C LEU A 75 -9.08 6.19 3.39
N PHE A 76 -10.12 5.98 2.60
CA PHE A 76 -10.52 4.64 2.16
C PHE A 76 -9.43 3.99 1.30
N ILE A 77 -8.92 4.70 0.30
CA ILE A 77 -7.83 4.21 -0.56
C ILE A 77 -6.57 3.95 0.28
N PHE A 78 -6.24 4.83 1.22
CA PHE A 78 -5.13 4.64 2.16
C PHE A 78 -5.29 3.34 2.95
N ALA A 79 -6.46 3.10 3.53
CA ALA A 79 -6.73 1.89 4.30
C ALA A 79 -6.56 0.62 3.45
N VAL A 80 -7.09 0.63 2.22
CA VAL A 80 -6.94 -0.49 1.26
C VAL A 80 -5.47 -0.72 0.91
N VAL A 81 -4.72 0.34 0.58
CA VAL A 81 -3.30 0.22 0.22
C VAL A 81 -2.46 -0.25 1.39
N MET A 82 -2.70 0.27 2.60
CA MET A 82 -2.04 -0.20 3.81
C MET A 82 -2.36 -1.66 4.12
N PHE A 83 -3.60 -2.08 3.94
CA PHE A 83 -3.99 -3.48 4.09
C PHE A 83 -3.25 -4.40 3.12
N VAL A 84 -3.19 -4.02 1.84
CA VAL A 84 -2.44 -4.76 0.81
C VAL A 84 -0.96 -4.81 1.15
N LEU A 85 -0.34 -3.67 1.51
CA LEU A 85 1.07 -3.61 1.91
C LEU A 85 1.38 -4.53 3.08
N VAL A 86 0.58 -4.49 4.14
CA VAL A 86 0.78 -5.35 5.31
C VAL A 86 0.62 -6.81 4.93
N LYS A 87 -0.35 -7.16 4.08
CA LYS A 87 -0.53 -8.53 3.59
C LYS A 87 0.67 -8.99 2.76
N SER A 88 1.12 -8.19 1.81
CA SER A 88 2.31 -8.48 0.99
C SER A 88 3.57 -8.64 1.83
N ILE A 89 3.76 -7.77 2.85
CA ILE A 89 4.90 -7.89 3.77
C ILE A 89 4.86 -9.24 4.51
N LYS A 90 3.69 -9.69 4.97
CA LYS A 90 3.56 -11.01 5.62
C LYS A 90 3.87 -12.14 4.65
N THR A 91 3.35 -12.10 3.43
CA THR A 91 3.65 -13.12 2.40
C THR A 91 5.14 -13.16 2.05
N ILE A 92 5.80 -12.00 1.94
CA ILE A 92 7.25 -11.94 1.71
C ILE A 92 8.03 -12.54 2.90
N GLN A 93 7.54 -12.35 4.12
CA GLN A 93 8.15 -12.96 5.31
C GLN A 93 8.00 -14.47 5.30
N GLU A 94 6.80 -14.99 5.05
CA GLU A 94 6.54 -16.43 4.92
C GLU A 94 7.44 -17.05 3.84
N LEU A 95 7.49 -16.44 2.66
CA LEU A 95 8.39 -16.87 1.58
C LEU A 95 9.87 -16.80 1.97
N SER A 96 10.29 -15.74 2.67
CA SER A 96 11.69 -15.61 3.12
C SER A 96 12.05 -16.65 4.19
N GLU A 97 11.11 -17.04 5.04
CA GLU A 97 11.32 -18.10 6.04
C GLU A 97 11.38 -19.48 5.36
N ASP A 98 10.47 -19.75 4.43
CA ASP A 98 10.49 -20.98 3.63
C ASP A 98 11.75 -21.09 2.76
N ALA A 99 12.26 -19.95 2.24
CA ALA A 99 13.53 -19.89 1.51
C ALA A 99 14.71 -20.29 2.41
N LYS A 100 14.77 -19.71 3.60
CA LYS A 100 15.84 -19.96 4.58
C LYS A 100 15.76 -21.37 5.16
N ALA A 101 14.57 -21.94 5.26
CA ALA A 101 14.33 -23.31 5.67
C ALA A 101 14.62 -24.32 4.55
N GLY A 102 15.01 -23.87 3.35
CA GLY A 102 15.25 -24.74 2.19
C GLY A 102 14.00 -25.43 1.67
N LYS A 103 12.80 -24.91 2.00
CA LYS A 103 11.49 -25.45 1.58
C LYS A 103 10.98 -24.81 0.29
N LEU A 104 11.52 -23.66 -0.10
CA LEU A 104 11.31 -23.18 -1.46
C LEU A 104 12.06 -24.09 -2.41
N ARG A 105 11.30 -24.81 -3.25
CA ARG A 105 11.84 -25.52 -4.40
C ARG A 105 12.74 -24.55 -5.16
N SER A 106 14.02 -24.87 -5.31
CA SER A 106 14.91 -24.00 -6.09
C SER A 106 14.36 -23.93 -7.52
N ALA A 107 14.58 -22.81 -8.21
CA ALA A 107 14.18 -22.69 -9.62
C ALA A 107 14.77 -23.82 -10.49
N GLU A 108 15.91 -24.39 -10.07
CA GLU A 108 16.51 -25.59 -10.67
C GLU A 108 15.74 -26.87 -10.37
N GLN A 109 15.19 -27.04 -9.16
CA GLN A 109 14.33 -28.19 -8.82
C GLN A 109 12.99 -28.16 -9.56
N VAL A 110 12.39 -26.98 -9.71
CA VAL A 110 11.14 -26.84 -10.50
C VAL A 110 11.42 -27.10 -11.97
N LYS A 111 12.51 -26.56 -12.54
CA LYS A 111 12.92 -26.86 -13.91
C LYS A 111 13.22 -28.34 -14.14
N ALA A 112 13.94 -28.98 -13.24
CA ALA A 112 14.29 -30.40 -13.37
C ALA A 112 13.05 -31.31 -13.23
N GLU A 113 12.09 -30.97 -12.39
CA GLU A 113 10.81 -31.70 -12.30
C GLU A 113 9.91 -31.44 -13.53
N ASP A 114 9.86 -30.21 -14.06
CA ASP A 114 9.10 -29.90 -15.29
C ASP A 114 9.72 -30.57 -16.52
N GLU A 115 11.05 -30.54 -16.69
CA GLU A 115 11.76 -31.28 -17.75
C GLU A 115 11.57 -32.80 -17.62
N ALA A 116 11.48 -33.33 -16.39
CA ALA A 116 11.23 -34.75 -16.15
C ALA A 116 9.75 -35.16 -16.36
N PHE A 117 8.80 -34.23 -16.17
CA PHE A 117 7.37 -34.50 -16.28
C PHE A 117 6.81 -34.24 -17.69
N TRP A 118 7.27 -33.18 -18.36
CA TRP A 118 6.84 -32.78 -19.71
C TRP A 118 7.83 -33.18 -20.82
N GLY A 119 9.02 -33.67 -20.47
CA GLY A 119 10.12 -33.87 -21.42
C GLY A 119 10.81 -32.53 -21.74
N PRO A 120 12.02 -32.54 -22.33
CA PRO A 120 12.62 -31.30 -22.82
C PRO A 120 11.66 -30.66 -23.82
N GLU A 121 11.29 -29.40 -23.63
CA GLU A 121 10.57 -28.65 -24.66
C GLU A 121 11.44 -28.63 -25.91
N ASP A 122 11.04 -29.43 -26.89
CA ASP A 122 11.70 -29.54 -28.18
C ASP A 122 11.81 -28.14 -28.76
N LYS A 123 13.06 -27.72 -28.93
CA LYS A 123 13.43 -26.46 -29.56
C LYS A 123 12.74 -26.38 -30.92
N GLU A 124 12.09 -25.25 -31.12
CA GLU A 124 11.57 -24.73 -32.38
C GLU A 124 12.32 -25.34 -33.58
N GLU A 125 11.61 -26.13 -34.38
CA GLU A 125 12.07 -26.55 -35.70
C GLU A 125 12.45 -25.28 -36.48
N GLU A 126 13.75 -25.15 -36.78
CA GLU A 126 14.23 -24.22 -37.79
C GLU A 126 13.50 -24.56 -39.10
N VAL A 127 12.58 -23.67 -39.48
CA VAL A 127 12.00 -23.66 -40.82
C VAL A 127 13.12 -23.27 -41.79
N GLU A 128 13.78 -24.27 -42.37
CA GLU A 128 14.65 -24.08 -43.55
C GLU A 128 13.78 -23.61 -44.73
N GLU A 129 14.16 -22.47 -45.32
CA GLU A 129 13.62 -21.86 -46.55
C GLU A 129 13.86 -22.72 -47.81
#